data_AF-A0ABD3M4Z7-F1
#
_entry.id   AF-A0ABD3M4Z7-F1
#
_cell.length_a   1.000
_cell.length_b   1.000
_cell.length_c   1.000
_cell.angle_alpha   90.00
_cell.angle_beta   90.00
_cell.angle_gamma   90.00
#
_symmetry.space_group_name_H-M   'P 1'
#
loop_
_entity.id
_entity.type
_entity.pdbx_description
1 polymer ?
#
loop_
_entity_poly.entity_id
_entity_poly.type
_entity_poly.pdbx_seq_one_letter_code
_entity_poly.pdbx_strand_id
1 'polypeptide(L)'
;MLLSSLMPTLLHHSTSSSCASFSQGVPCIEEIQRTTEKLWRQGYDIRNALHHEYKLVGKKTWIGAVEVWSYLSFMRIDSIIVQFIKTSQNRALLGRFAWAYFNRVCHTFGCSCCQSSSGHRKSRLDGAGSGGVEGDPPPLASPILTSLEYADHLLREVTKPNNVVVDDFHQPQHRCQCSIPPLYLQWEGHSVTVVGIKRMKCDNIVHGHRTTSSSSSSPESFSLIIFCPQKNVANVKSALTKEFHSNNAVAAAVYKSDVTIESKKGNTTNNSNNSILELPVTTLLHKDCQILLTTGRTIDEAESKRRTVCSNKVGFLNAVATA
;
A
#
# COMPACT_ATOMS: atom_id res chain seq x y z
N MET A 1 0.90 -14.39 3.00
CA MET A 1 0.31 -13.16 3.57
C MET A 1 -0.11 -12.14 2.51
N LEU A 2 0.72 -11.83 1.50
CA LEU A 2 0.25 -10.94 0.42
C LEU A 2 -0.99 -11.48 -0.28
N LEU A 3 -0.93 -12.71 -0.82
CA LEU A 3 -2.07 -13.31 -1.53
C LEU A 3 -3.33 -13.37 -0.65
N SER A 4 -3.20 -13.73 0.63
CA SER A 4 -4.33 -13.71 1.57
C SER A 4 -4.89 -12.31 1.80
N SER A 5 -4.02 -11.29 1.85
CA SER A 5 -4.44 -9.90 2.03
C SER A 5 -5.03 -9.27 0.76
N LEU A 6 -4.74 -9.84 -0.42
CA LEU A 6 -5.32 -9.42 -1.70
C LEU A 6 -6.72 -10.03 -1.94
N MET A 7 -7.07 -11.13 -1.27
CA MET A 7 -8.33 -11.86 -1.55
C MET A 7 -9.61 -11.04 -1.37
N PRO A 8 -9.81 -10.31 -0.26
CA PRO A 8 -11.02 -9.50 -0.10
C PRO A 8 -11.16 -8.51 -1.26
N THR A 9 -10.02 -7.98 -1.70
CA THR A 9 -9.91 -6.96 -2.74
C THR A 9 -10.17 -7.53 -4.14
N LEU A 10 -9.74 -8.77 -4.43
CA LEU A 10 -9.88 -9.43 -5.74
C LEU A 10 -11.21 -10.17 -5.95
N LEU A 11 -11.83 -10.71 -4.89
CA LEU A 11 -13.06 -11.50 -4.99
C LEU A 11 -14.31 -10.64 -5.25
N HIS A 12 -14.35 -9.41 -4.72
CA HIS A 12 -15.53 -8.54 -4.82
C HIS A 12 -15.73 -7.88 -6.20
N HIS A 13 -14.81 -8.04 -7.16
CA HIS A 13 -14.89 -7.43 -8.50
C HIS A 13 -15.01 -8.41 -9.66
N SER A 14 -15.24 -9.69 -9.36
CA SER A 14 -15.47 -10.72 -10.38
C SER A 14 -16.93 -10.66 -10.84
N THR A 15 -17.31 -9.69 -11.68
CA THR A 15 -18.64 -9.68 -12.33
C THR A 15 -18.77 -10.69 -13.47
N SER A 16 -17.69 -11.42 -13.81
CA SER A 16 -17.70 -12.56 -14.72
C SER A 16 -17.16 -13.80 -14.02
N SER A 17 -17.97 -14.86 -14.03
CA SER A 17 -17.74 -16.14 -13.36
C SER A 17 -16.55 -16.97 -13.89
N SER A 18 -15.78 -16.46 -14.85
CA SER A 18 -14.72 -17.23 -15.53
C SER A 18 -13.28 -16.85 -15.15
N CYS A 19 -13.05 -15.83 -14.31
CA CYS A 19 -11.70 -15.28 -14.11
C CYS A 19 -11.36 -14.83 -12.69
N ALA A 20 -11.92 -15.46 -11.65
CA ALA A 20 -11.37 -15.31 -10.32
C ALA A 20 -10.09 -16.16 -10.22
N SER A 21 -8.91 -15.53 -10.24
CA SER A 21 -7.61 -16.21 -10.10
C SER A 21 -7.48 -17.06 -8.82
N PHE A 22 -8.44 -16.95 -7.90
CA PHE A 22 -8.51 -17.66 -6.63
C PHE A 22 -9.96 -18.09 -6.28
N SER A 23 -10.67 -18.69 -7.24
CA SER A 23 -12.05 -19.16 -7.06
C SER A 23 -12.25 -20.16 -5.91
N GLN A 24 -11.17 -20.82 -5.46
CA GLN A 24 -11.17 -21.77 -4.34
C GLN A 24 -10.62 -21.17 -3.02
N GLY A 25 -10.38 -19.86 -3.00
CA GLY A 25 -9.84 -19.14 -1.83
C GLY A 25 -8.32 -18.95 -1.87
N VAL A 26 -7.74 -18.61 -0.71
CA VAL A 26 -6.30 -18.35 -0.56
C VAL A 26 -5.52 -19.66 -0.78
N PRO A 27 -4.56 -19.71 -1.73
CA PRO A 27 -3.77 -20.91 -1.93
C PRO A 27 -2.86 -21.19 -0.74
N CYS A 28 -2.69 -22.47 -0.39
CA CYS A 28 -1.72 -22.88 0.60
C CYS A 28 -0.29 -22.77 0.07
N ILE A 29 0.71 -22.87 0.95
CA ILE A 29 2.13 -22.74 0.56
C ILE A 29 2.50 -23.78 -0.50
N GLU A 30 2.04 -25.02 -0.35
CA GLU A 30 2.33 -26.08 -1.31
C GLU A 30 1.70 -25.81 -2.70
N GLU A 31 0.48 -25.25 -2.73
CA GLU A 31 -0.18 -24.83 -3.98
C GLU A 31 0.56 -23.69 -4.66
N ILE A 32 1.08 -22.73 -3.89
CA ILE A 32 1.94 -21.67 -4.41
C ILE A 32 3.20 -22.29 -5.02
N GLN A 33 3.88 -23.16 -4.28
CA GLN A 33 5.10 -23.84 -4.76
C GLN A 33 4.84 -24.63 -6.05
N ARG A 34 3.76 -25.43 -6.10
CA ARG A 34 3.39 -26.24 -7.25
C ARG A 34 3.02 -25.38 -8.46
N THR A 35 2.34 -24.26 -8.24
CA THR A 35 2.00 -23.30 -9.30
C THR A 35 3.25 -22.58 -9.81
N THR A 36 4.20 -22.25 -8.94
CA THR A 36 5.49 -21.68 -9.34
C THR A 36 6.32 -22.66 -10.17
N GLU A 37 6.35 -23.94 -9.82
CA GLU A 37 6.99 -24.94 -10.69
C GLU A 37 6.26 -25.08 -12.05
N LYS A 38 4.93 -24.95 -12.06
CA LYS A 38 4.14 -24.98 -13.30
C LYS A 38 4.47 -23.79 -14.20
N LEU A 39 4.55 -22.57 -13.67
CA LEU A 39 4.89 -21.39 -14.49
C LEU A 39 6.33 -21.48 -15.03
N TRP A 40 7.27 -22.04 -14.27
CA TRP A 40 8.63 -22.29 -14.75
C TRP A 40 8.67 -23.23 -15.96
N ARG A 41 7.91 -24.32 -15.92
CA ARG A 41 7.76 -25.23 -17.07
C ARG A 41 7.13 -24.55 -18.30
N GLN A 42 6.39 -23.47 -18.09
CA GLN A 42 5.80 -22.66 -19.17
C GLN A 42 6.70 -21.50 -19.63
N GLY A 43 7.94 -21.44 -19.16
CA GLY A 43 8.93 -20.45 -19.60
C GLY A 43 8.87 -19.11 -18.87
N TYR A 44 8.07 -18.99 -17.80
CA TYR A 44 8.14 -17.82 -16.92
C TYR A 44 9.33 -17.96 -15.98
N ASP A 45 9.96 -16.84 -15.64
CA ASP A 45 10.98 -16.71 -14.60
C ASP A 45 12.10 -17.78 -14.64
N ILE A 46 12.61 -18.04 -15.84
CA ILE A 46 13.61 -19.11 -16.08
C ILE A 46 14.86 -18.92 -15.22
N ARG A 47 15.22 -17.67 -14.89
CA ARG A 47 16.39 -17.38 -14.05
C ARG A 47 16.21 -17.90 -12.62
N ASN A 48 15.06 -17.63 -11.98
CA ASN A 48 14.80 -18.19 -10.65
C ASN A 48 14.46 -19.69 -10.72
N ALA A 49 13.88 -20.16 -11.82
CA ALA A 49 13.73 -21.59 -12.06
C ALA A 49 15.08 -22.31 -12.00
N LEU A 50 16.10 -21.80 -12.70
CA LEU A 50 17.46 -22.33 -12.65
C LEU A 50 18.07 -22.21 -11.25
N HIS A 51 17.92 -21.06 -10.59
CA HIS A 51 18.43 -20.84 -9.22
C HIS A 51 17.87 -21.86 -8.22
N HIS A 52 16.60 -22.26 -8.37
CA HIS A 52 15.93 -23.24 -7.52
C HIS A 52 15.94 -24.67 -8.07
N GLU A 53 16.65 -24.94 -9.17
CA GLU A 53 16.71 -26.24 -9.85
C GLU A 53 15.31 -26.76 -10.24
N TYR A 54 14.44 -25.86 -10.70
CA TYR A 54 13.06 -26.11 -11.11
C TYR A 54 12.18 -26.78 -10.04
N LYS A 55 12.57 -26.71 -8.76
CA LYS A 55 11.86 -27.37 -7.66
C LYS A 55 11.73 -26.46 -6.43
N LEU A 56 10.50 -26.28 -5.97
CA LEU A 56 10.14 -25.60 -4.72
C LEU A 56 9.26 -26.46 -3.81
N VAL A 57 8.45 -27.36 -4.35
CA VAL A 57 7.53 -28.20 -3.57
C VAL A 57 8.35 -28.99 -2.54
N GLY A 58 7.95 -28.85 -1.27
CA GLY A 58 8.61 -29.48 -0.13
C GLY A 58 9.89 -28.77 0.34
N LYS A 59 10.38 -27.74 -0.37
CA LYS A 59 11.49 -26.91 0.10
C LYS A 59 10.99 -25.82 1.05
N LYS A 60 11.87 -25.38 1.97
CA LYS A 60 11.67 -24.20 2.83
C LYS A 60 12.50 -23.00 2.35
N THR A 61 12.81 -22.97 1.06
CA THR A 61 13.60 -21.91 0.44
C THR A 61 12.84 -20.60 0.41
N TRP A 62 13.58 -19.50 0.53
CA TRP A 62 13.01 -18.17 0.45
C TRP A 62 12.69 -17.83 -1.00
N ILE A 63 11.67 -16.99 -1.18
CA ILE A 63 11.30 -16.36 -2.45
C ILE A 63 11.25 -14.84 -2.21
N GLY A 64 11.49 -14.06 -3.25
CA GLY A 64 11.48 -12.61 -3.21
C GLY A 64 10.35 -11.99 -4.03
N ALA A 65 10.49 -10.69 -4.29
CA ALA A 65 9.49 -9.93 -5.04
C ALA A 65 9.35 -10.42 -6.50
N VAL A 66 10.43 -10.93 -7.11
CA VAL A 66 10.44 -11.37 -8.50
C VAL A 66 9.60 -12.64 -8.68
N GLU A 67 9.77 -13.64 -7.82
CA GLU A 67 8.97 -14.86 -7.86
C GLU A 67 7.49 -14.55 -7.60
N VAL A 68 7.19 -13.62 -6.69
CA VAL A 68 5.81 -13.17 -6.42
C VAL A 68 5.22 -12.45 -7.64
N TRP A 69 5.98 -11.57 -8.30
CA TRP A 69 5.55 -10.89 -9.52
C TRP A 69 5.30 -11.88 -10.67
N SER A 70 6.17 -12.87 -10.85
CA SER A 70 6.01 -13.90 -11.88
C SER A 70 4.81 -14.80 -11.59
N TYR A 71 4.59 -15.15 -10.33
CA TYR A 71 3.38 -15.84 -9.88
C TYR A 71 2.12 -15.05 -10.24
N LEU A 72 2.05 -13.76 -9.86
CA LEU A 72 0.89 -12.91 -10.14
C LEU A 72 0.67 -12.73 -11.65
N SER A 73 1.74 -12.53 -12.42
CA SER A 73 1.67 -12.42 -13.89
C SER A 73 1.14 -13.68 -14.55
N PHE A 74 1.56 -14.87 -14.07
CA PHE A 74 1.04 -16.16 -14.52
C PHE A 74 -0.44 -16.35 -14.13
N MET A 75 -0.82 -15.91 -12.92
CA MET A 75 -2.20 -15.88 -12.44
C MET A 75 -3.04 -14.74 -13.05
N ARG A 76 -2.48 -14.02 -14.04
CA ARG A 76 -3.11 -12.92 -14.78
C ARG A 76 -3.56 -11.74 -13.90
N ILE A 77 -2.82 -11.47 -12.84
CA ILE A 77 -3.04 -10.32 -11.95
C ILE A 77 -1.98 -9.25 -12.23
N ASP A 78 -2.44 -8.05 -12.56
CA ASP A 78 -1.57 -6.92 -12.87
C ASP A 78 -0.78 -6.47 -11.64
N SER A 79 0.55 -6.49 -11.75
CA SER A 79 1.46 -6.02 -10.71
C SER A 79 2.79 -5.53 -11.29
N ILE A 80 3.49 -4.70 -10.52
CA ILE A 80 4.81 -4.18 -10.81
C ILE A 80 5.65 -4.11 -9.53
N ILE A 81 6.96 -4.28 -9.66
CA ILE A 81 7.93 -4.05 -8.59
C ILE A 81 8.49 -2.62 -8.69
N VAL A 82 8.61 -1.92 -7.56
CA VAL A 82 9.33 -0.64 -7.45
C VAL A 82 10.55 -0.84 -6.56
N GLN A 83 11.73 -0.55 -7.10
CA GLN A 83 13.01 -0.80 -6.45
C GLN A 83 13.58 0.48 -5.83
N PHE A 84 13.73 0.48 -4.51
CA PHE A 84 14.35 1.53 -3.71
C PHE A 84 15.74 1.05 -3.30
N ILE A 85 16.69 1.17 -4.22
CA ILE A 85 18.00 0.50 -4.14
C ILE A 85 19.16 1.42 -4.54
N LYS A 86 20.39 0.93 -4.36
CA LYS A 86 21.67 1.57 -4.76
C LYS A 86 22.08 2.75 -3.87
N THR A 87 21.28 3.80 -3.76
CA THR A 87 21.65 5.04 -3.05
C THR A 87 20.73 5.34 -1.88
N SER A 88 21.23 6.09 -0.89
CA SER A 88 20.41 6.54 0.25
C SER A 88 19.27 7.46 -0.19
N GLN A 89 19.49 8.28 -1.22
CA GLN A 89 18.48 9.15 -1.81
C GLN A 89 17.34 8.35 -2.45
N ASN A 90 17.65 7.27 -3.18
CA ASN A 90 16.63 6.39 -3.73
C ASN A 90 15.83 5.70 -2.62
N ARG A 91 16.52 5.19 -1.58
CA ARG A 91 15.88 4.56 -0.42
C ARG A 91 14.98 5.52 0.36
N ALA A 92 15.33 6.80 0.42
CA ALA A 92 14.53 7.83 1.07
C ALA A 92 13.17 8.07 0.39
N LEU A 93 13.00 7.68 -0.88
CA LEU A 93 11.71 7.80 -1.58
C LEU A 93 10.65 6.81 -1.07
N LEU A 94 11.03 5.74 -0.36
CA LEU A 94 10.13 4.67 0.08
C LEU A 94 8.91 5.20 0.84
N GLY A 95 9.14 6.06 1.84
CA GLY A 95 8.08 6.62 2.67
C GLY A 95 7.14 7.54 1.90
N ARG A 96 7.70 8.40 1.03
CA ARG A 96 6.92 9.30 0.16
C ARG A 96 6.10 8.52 -0.86
N PHE A 97 6.67 7.48 -1.46
CA PHE A 97 5.97 6.61 -2.40
C PHE A 97 4.78 5.92 -1.73
N ALA A 98 4.99 5.30 -0.57
CA ALA A 98 3.92 4.66 0.19
C ALA A 98 2.86 5.69 0.67
N TRP A 99 3.28 6.91 1.01
CA TRP A 99 2.35 7.99 1.35
C TRP A 99 1.48 8.37 0.16
N ALA A 100 2.07 8.61 -1.02
CA ALA A 100 1.33 8.92 -2.24
C ALA A 100 0.37 7.77 -2.64
N TYR A 101 0.77 6.52 -2.40
CA TYR A 101 -0.09 5.36 -2.65
C TYR A 101 -1.31 5.33 -1.74
N PHE A 102 -1.16 5.48 -0.42
CA PHE A 102 -2.26 5.34 0.55
C PHE A 102 -3.06 6.64 0.78
N ASN A 103 -2.43 7.81 0.71
CA ASN A 103 -3.07 9.11 0.96
C ASN A 103 -3.77 9.65 -0.30
N ARG A 104 -4.74 8.89 -0.78
CA ARG A 104 -5.44 9.18 -2.05
C ARG A 104 -6.54 10.22 -1.87
N VAL A 105 -6.52 11.23 -2.72
CA VAL A 105 -7.54 12.28 -2.75
C VAL A 105 -8.50 12.02 -3.91
N CYS A 106 -9.79 12.27 -3.73
CA CYS A 106 -10.76 12.24 -4.82
C CYS A 106 -10.29 13.14 -5.97
N HIS A 107 -10.55 12.73 -7.22
CA HIS A 107 -10.08 13.41 -8.44
C HIS A 107 -8.55 13.39 -8.68
N THR A 108 -7.75 12.83 -7.77
CA THR A 108 -6.36 12.46 -8.08
C THR A 108 -6.30 11.11 -8.82
N PHE A 109 -5.17 10.84 -9.47
CA PHE A 109 -5.01 9.73 -10.40
C PHE A 109 -5.39 8.37 -9.79
N GLY A 110 -6.12 7.58 -10.58
CA GLY A 110 -6.58 6.23 -10.20
C GLY A 110 -7.87 6.18 -9.37
N CYS A 111 -8.52 7.30 -9.01
CA CYS A 111 -9.80 7.24 -8.28
C CYS A 111 -10.98 7.09 -9.23
N SER A 112 -11.75 6.00 -9.13
CA SER A 112 -13.05 5.87 -9.81
C SER A 112 -14.22 6.51 -9.06
N CYS A 113 -13.99 6.92 -7.82
CA CYS A 113 -14.99 7.40 -6.88
C CYS A 113 -15.78 8.67 -7.28
N CYS A 114 -15.36 9.40 -8.32
CA CYS A 114 -15.91 10.72 -8.62
C CYS A 114 -16.22 10.99 -10.09
N GLN A 115 -16.21 9.97 -10.96
CA GLN A 115 -16.53 10.15 -12.38
C GLN A 115 -18.01 10.54 -12.63
N SER A 116 -18.87 10.52 -11.60
CA SER A 116 -20.27 10.92 -11.71
C SER A 116 -20.55 12.43 -11.49
N SER A 117 -19.52 13.29 -11.45
CA SER A 117 -19.71 14.74 -11.16
C SER A 117 -19.60 15.65 -12.39
N SER A 118 -19.71 15.13 -13.59
CA SER A 118 -19.83 15.93 -14.83
C SER A 118 -21.24 15.79 -15.39
N GLY A 119 -22.21 16.43 -14.74
CA GLY A 119 -23.59 16.52 -15.22
C GLY A 119 -24.57 16.99 -14.14
N HIS A 120 -24.92 18.28 -14.19
CA HIS A 120 -25.91 18.99 -13.37
C HIS A 120 -25.60 19.23 -11.88
N ARG A 121 -25.36 20.51 -11.56
CA ARG A 121 -25.73 21.10 -10.27
C ARG A 121 -27.23 20.86 -10.04
N LYS A 122 -27.61 19.84 -9.26
CA LYS A 122 -28.90 19.86 -8.58
C LYS A 122 -28.71 20.59 -7.26
N SER A 123 -29.35 21.75 -7.16
CA SER A 123 -29.46 22.50 -5.92
C SER A 123 -30.03 21.58 -4.84
N ARG A 124 -29.39 21.59 -3.67
CA ARG A 124 -30.01 21.17 -2.41
C ARG A 124 -31.27 22.01 -2.22
N LEU A 125 -32.41 21.39 -2.46
CA LEU A 125 -33.71 21.60 -1.83
C LEU A 125 -34.56 20.47 -2.39
N ASP A 126 -34.83 19.49 -1.53
CA ASP A 126 -35.95 18.55 -1.53
C ASP A 126 -35.50 17.20 -0.99
N GLY A 127 -35.95 16.93 0.23
CA GLY A 127 -35.82 15.64 0.87
C GLY A 127 -36.63 14.60 0.10
N ALA A 128 -35.92 13.65 -0.50
CA ALA A 128 -36.44 12.34 -0.84
C ALA A 128 -35.27 11.36 -0.75
N GLY A 129 -35.31 10.50 0.27
CA GLY A 129 -34.32 9.45 0.46
C GLY A 129 -34.36 8.49 -0.73
N SER A 130 -33.25 8.41 -1.46
CA SER A 130 -32.94 7.26 -2.29
C SER A 130 -31.98 6.38 -1.50
N GLY A 131 -32.52 5.28 -0.95
CA GLY A 131 -31.74 4.25 -0.30
C GLY A 131 -30.68 3.70 -1.26
N GLY A 132 -29.42 3.98 -0.95
CA GLY A 132 -28.33 3.13 -1.40
C GLY A 132 -28.52 1.76 -0.76
N VAL A 133 -28.43 0.71 -1.55
CA VAL A 133 -28.44 -0.67 -1.04
C VAL A 133 -27.25 -0.81 -0.08
N GLU A 134 -27.54 -0.90 1.23
CA GLU A 134 -26.57 -1.33 2.23
C GLU A 134 -26.17 -2.77 1.87
N GLY A 135 -24.97 -2.97 1.32
CA GLY A 135 -24.49 -4.32 1.06
C GLY A 135 -23.35 -4.43 0.04
N ASP A 136 -23.21 -3.48 -0.88
CA ASP A 136 -22.17 -3.59 -1.91
C ASP A 136 -20.80 -3.10 -1.37
N PRO A 137 -19.74 -3.92 -1.48
CA PRO A 137 -18.40 -3.54 -1.06
C PRO A 137 -17.92 -2.33 -1.88
N PRO A 138 -17.19 -1.38 -1.26
CA PRO A 138 -16.71 -0.20 -1.98
C PRO A 138 -15.84 -0.65 -3.16
N PRO A 139 -16.04 -0.04 -4.35
CA PRO A 139 -15.33 -0.47 -5.53
C PRO A 139 -13.82 -0.40 -5.27
N LEU A 140 -13.09 -1.36 -5.80
CA LEU A 140 -11.65 -1.31 -5.95
C LEU A 140 -11.26 0.08 -6.42
N ALA A 141 -10.12 0.56 -5.94
CA ALA A 141 -9.35 1.59 -6.60
C ALA A 141 -9.18 1.21 -8.08
N SER A 142 -10.14 1.65 -8.89
CA SER A 142 -10.43 1.08 -10.21
C SER A 142 -9.75 1.95 -11.29
N PRO A 143 -9.53 1.41 -12.48
CA PRO A 143 -8.45 0.52 -12.82
C PRO A 143 -7.79 1.13 -14.07
N ILE A 144 -7.75 2.47 -14.17
CA ILE A 144 -7.51 3.14 -15.46
C ILE A 144 -6.09 2.83 -15.92
N LEU A 145 -5.16 2.91 -14.97
CA LEU A 145 -3.76 2.67 -15.19
C LEU A 145 -3.43 1.20 -14.94
N THR A 146 -2.52 0.67 -15.74
CA THR A 146 -1.77 -0.54 -15.39
C THR A 146 -0.94 -0.25 -14.14
N SER A 147 -0.53 -1.30 -13.44
CA SER A 147 0.37 -1.21 -12.28
C SER A 147 1.64 -0.46 -12.61
N LEU A 148 2.19 -0.67 -13.82
CA LEU A 148 3.33 0.06 -14.37
C LEU A 148 3.06 1.56 -14.45
N GLU A 149 1.99 1.97 -15.13
CA GLU A 149 1.64 3.38 -15.29
C GLU A 149 1.34 4.05 -13.94
N TYR A 150 0.69 3.33 -13.03
CA TYR A 150 0.37 3.85 -11.71
C TYR A 150 1.63 4.05 -10.86
N ALA A 151 2.54 3.08 -10.84
CA ALA A 151 3.81 3.21 -10.13
C ALA A 151 4.70 4.30 -10.72
N ASP A 152 4.76 4.43 -12.04
CA ASP A 152 5.51 5.49 -12.71
C ASP A 152 4.96 6.88 -12.36
N HIS A 153 3.64 7.03 -12.31
CA HIS A 153 3.00 8.27 -11.86
C HIS A 153 3.38 8.63 -10.42
N LEU A 154 3.24 7.68 -9.49
CA LEU A 154 3.61 7.89 -8.09
C LEU A 154 5.09 8.29 -7.95
N LEU A 155 5.98 7.65 -8.71
CA LEU A 155 7.40 8.00 -8.73
C LEU A 155 7.64 9.42 -9.25
N ARG A 156 6.97 9.83 -10.33
CA ARG A 156 7.05 11.21 -10.84
C ARG A 156 6.52 12.22 -9.84
N GLU A 157 5.49 11.90 -9.08
CA GLU A 157 4.99 12.81 -8.05
C GLU A 157 6.01 12.98 -6.94
N VAL A 158 6.55 11.89 -6.38
CA VAL A 158 7.41 11.97 -5.19
C VAL A 158 8.83 12.46 -5.47
N THR A 159 9.23 12.52 -6.74
CA THR A 159 10.54 13.01 -7.19
C THR A 159 10.52 14.46 -7.64
N LYS A 160 9.37 15.17 -7.64
CA LYS A 160 9.32 16.59 -7.96
C LYS A 160 10.11 17.43 -6.94
N PRO A 161 11.01 18.33 -7.38
CA PRO A 161 11.87 19.12 -6.49
C PRO A 161 11.12 20.10 -5.58
N ASN A 162 9.90 20.50 -5.96
CA ASN A 162 9.06 21.45 -5.23
C ASN A 162 7.74 20.83 -4.77
N ASN A 163 7.72 19.59 -4.27
CA ASN A 163 6.60 19.15 -3.44
C ASN A 163 6.62 19.88 -2.09
N VAL A 164 6.43 21.20 -2.15
CA VAL A 164 5.60 21.88 -1.17
C VAL A 164 4.29 21.10 -1.25
N VAL A 165 4.02 20.27 -0.25
CA VAL A 165 2.65 19.89 0.03
C VAL A 165 1.97 21.23 0.21
N VAL A 166 1.26 21.69 -0.82
CA VAL A 166 0.38 22.83 -0.66
C VAL A 166 -0.56 22.34 0.42
N ASP A 167 -0.39 22.89 1.62
CA ASP A 167 -1.34 22.75 2.70
C ASP A 167 -2.54 23.56 2.20
N ASP A 168 -3.31 22.94 1.30
CA ASP A 168 -4.34 23.60 0.52
C ASP A 168 -5.54 23.76 1.43
N PHE A 169 -5.39 24.72 2.35
CA PHE A 169 -6.22 24.98 3.51
C PHE A 169 -7.60 25.57 3.16
N HIS A 170 -8.11 25.38 1.94
CA HIS A 170 -9.36 26.02 1.50
C HIS A 170 -10.39 25.14 0.80
N GLN A 171 -10.17 23.82 0.63
CA GLN A 171 -11.26 22.91 0.26
C GLN A 171 -11.14 21.56 0.98
N PRO A 172 -12.23 20.99 1.52
CA PRO A 172 -12.22 19.66 2.08
C PRO A 172 -11.88 18.67 0.97
N GLN A 173 -10.61 18.26 0.89
CA GLN A 173 -10.15 17.21 0.01
C GLN A 173 -10.86 15.92 0.42
N HIS A 174 -11.91 15.56 -0.31
CA HIS A 174 -12.62 14.30 -0.09
C HIS A 174 -11.62 13.15 -0.29
N ARG A 175 -11.43 12.32 0.74
CA ARG A 175 -10.62 11.11 0.61
C ARG A 175 -11.39 10.06 -0.18
N CYS A 176 -10.71 9.38 -1.10
CA CYS A 176 -11.29 8.23 -1.81
C CYS A 176 -11.66 7.15 -0.80
N GLN A 177 -12.89 6.65 -0.90
CA GLN A 177 -13.36 5.50 -0.11
C GLN A 177 -13.18 4.16 -0.85
N CYS A 178 -12.52 4.19 -2.01
CA CYS A 178 -12.27 3.01 -2.83
C CYS A 178 -11.26 2.09 -2.13
N SER A 179 -11.51 0.78 -2.23
CA SER A 179 -10.64 -0.24 -1.64
C SER A 179 -9.27 -0.20 -2.31
N ILE A 180 -8.21 0.04 -1.52
CA ILE A 180 -6.84 0.00 -2.01
C ILE A 180 -6.17 -1.33 -1.62
N PRO A 181 -5.52 -2.05 -2.55
CA PRO A 181 -4.76 -3.23 -2.19
C PRO A 181 -3.64 -2.92 -1.21
N PRO A 182 -3.27 -3.86 -0.33
CA PRO A 182 -2.03 -3.76 0.43
C PRO A 182 -0.81 -3.87 -0.50
N LEU A 183 0.33 -3.33 -0.04
CA LEU A 183 1.62 -3.46 -0.71
C LEU A 183 2.42 -4.62 -0.13
N TYR A 184 3.15 -5.36 -0.94
CA TYR A 184 4.19 -6.27 -0.47
C TYR A 184 5.52 -5.54 -0.42
N LEU A 185 6.20 -5.57 0.71
CA LEU A 185 7.50 -4.95 0.91
C LEU A 185 8.52 -6.03 1.26
N GLN A 186 9.60 -6.11 0.49
CA GLN A 186 10.72 -7.02 0.68
C GLN A 186 12.01 -6.23 0.85
N TRP A 187 12.88 -6.70 1.74
CA TRP A 187 14.31 -6.35 1.79
C TRP A 187 15.10 -7.64 2.03
N GLU A 188 16.42 -7.58 2.13
CA GLU A 188 17.23 -8.78 2.35
C GLU A 188 16.74 -9.59 3.56
N GLY A 189 16.33 -10.82 3.27
CA GLY A 189 15.89 -11.82 4.22
C GLY A 189 14.57 -11.63 4.93
N HIS A 190 13.73 -10.67 4.51
CA HIS A 190 12.41 -10.53 5.10
C HIS A 190 11.39 -9.86 4.18
N SER A 191 10.11 -10.19 4.39
CA SER A 191 8.98 -9.52 3.74
C SER A 191 7.85 -9.23 4.72
N VAL A 192 7.10 -8.19 4.40
CA VAL A 192 5.90 -7.79 5.13
C VAL A 192 4.80 -7.35 4.16
N THR A 193 3.58 -7.33 4.66
CA THR A 193 2.44 -6.72 3.97
C THR A 193 2.18 -5.35 4.59
N VAL A 194 2.25 -4.29 3.80
CA VAL A 194 1.93 -2.92 4.23
C VAL A 194 0.46 -2.66 3.95
N VAL A 195 -0.28 -2.26 4.99
CA VAL A 195 -1.73 -2.01 4.93
C VAL A 195 -2.09 -0.54 5.15
N GLY A 196 -1.09 0.30 5.46
CA GLY A 196 -1.28 1.73 5.63
C GLY A 196 0.02 2.43 6.00
N ILE A 197 -0.09 3.72 6.28
CA ILE A 197 1.05 4.58 6.58
C ILE A 197 0.61 5.75 7.47
N LYS A 198 1.50 6.14 8.38
CA LYS A 198 1.36 7.33 9.23
C LYS A 198 2.50 8.30 8.88
N ARG A 199 2.17 9.57 8.62
CA ARG A 199 3.16 10.66 8.58
C ARG A 199 3.42 11.11 10.00
N MET A 200 4.67 11.10 10.43
CA MET A 200 5.07 11.50 11.78
C MET A 200 5.37 13.00 11.78
N LYS A 201 4.81 13.73 12.75
CA LYS A 201 5.19 15.13 12.98
C LYS A 201 6.56 15.14 13.67
N CYS A 202 7.46 15.99 13.18
CA CYS A 202 8.66 16.34 13.93
C CYS A 202 8.26 17.42 14.94
N ASP A 203 7.98 17.01 16.18
CA ASP A 203 7.81 17.98 17.27
C ASP A 203 9.19 18.55 17.61
N ASN A 204 9.50 19.75 17.12
CA ASN A 204 10.64 20.52 17.59
C ASN A 204 10.37 21.03 19.02
N ILE A 205 10.42 20.14 20.02
CA ILE A 205 10.44 20.53 21.44
C ILE A 205 11.89 20.75 21.85
N VAL A 206 12.39 21.95 21.57
CA VAL A 206 13.51 22.51 22.33
C VAL A 206 12.93 23.08 23.62
N HIS A 207 13.62 22.85 24.73
CA HIS A 207 13.13 23.14 26.09
C HIS A 207 12.62 24.58 26.23
N GLY A 208 11.32 24.74 26.48
CA GLY A 208 10.77 25.93 27.14
C GLY A 208 10.64 27.24 26.34
N HIS A 209 10.89 27.27 25.03
CA HIS A 209 10.60 28.46 24.21
C HIS A 209 10.04 28.07 22.84
N ARG A 210 8.80 28.52 22.55
CA ARG A 210 8.23 28.47 21.19
C ARG A 210 8.96 29.48 20.33
N THR A 211 9.97 29.05 19.59
CA THR A 211 10.56 29.85 18.52
C THR A 211 9.74 29.65 17.25
N THR A 212 9.01 30.69 16.83
CA THR A 212 8.40 30.78 15.50
C THR A 212 9.46 31.07 14.43
N SER A 213 10.46 30.19 14.29
CA SER A 213 11.49 30.27 13.26
C SER A 213 11.20 29.25 12.16
N SER A 214 10.60 29.74 11.09
CA SER A 214 10.09 29.03 9.92
C SER A 214 11.16 28.71 8.86
N SER A 215 12.29 28.06 9.22
CA SER A 215 13.36 27.84 8.21
C SER A 215 14.29 26.65 8.39
N SER A 216 13.93 25.62 9.18
CA SER A 216 14.57 24.31 9.06
C SER A 216 13.51 23.23 8.98
N SER A 217 13.07 22.91 7.77
CA SER A 217 12.17 21.79 7.52
C SER A 217 12.88 20.49 7.91
N SER A 218 12.62 20.02 9.13
CA SER A 218 13.00 18.67 9.54
C SER A 218 12.52 17.67 8.47
N PRO A 219 13.36 16.69 8.09
CA PRO A 219 13.00 15.74 7.05
C PRO A 219 11.71 15.01 7.43
N GLU A 220 10.78 14.92 6.49
CA GLU A 220 9.52 14.22 6.70
C GLU A 220 9.79 12.76 7.12
N SER A 221 9.17 12.34 8.22
CA SER A 221 9.29 10.98 8.72
C SER A 221 7.98 10.20 8.53
N PHE A 222 8.10 8.93 8.20
CA PHE A 222 6.98 8.03 7.91
C PHE A 222 7.11 6.73 8.70
N SER A 223 5.97 6.18 9.12
CA SER A 223 5.87 4.86 9.72
C SER A 223 4.85 4.02 8.97
N LEU A 224 5.25 2.85 8.49
CA LEU A 224 4.39 1.93 7.76
C LEU A 224 3.55 1.12 8.76
N ILE A 225 2.27 0.93 8.48
CA ILE A 225 1.41 -0.02 9.20
C ILE A 225 1.52 -1.36 8.47
N ILE A 226 2.03 -2.37 9.15
CA ILE A 226 2.41 -3.65 8.54
C ILE A 226 1.81 -4.86 9.25
N PHE A 227 1.59 -5.91 8.47
CA PHE A 227 1.48 -7.28 8.95
C PHE A 227 2.76 -8.03 8.59
N CYS A 228 3.39 -8.61 9.61
CA CYS A 228 4.64 -9.37 9.49
C CYS A 228 4.35 -10.86 9.76
N PRO A 229 4.78 -11.78 8.87
CA PRO A 229 4.39 -13.19 8.97
C PRO A 229 5.06 -13.90 10.14
N GLN A 230 6.13 -13.30 10.68
CA GLN A 230 6.85 -13.81 11.85
C GLN A 230 6.22 -13.35 13.18
N LYS A 231 5.27 -12.40 13.16
CA LYS A 231 4.61 -11.90 14.37
C LYS A 231 3.46 -12.82 14.77
N ASN A 232 3.37 -13.11 16.06
CA ASN A 232 2.32 -13.97 16.62
C ASN A 232 0.93 -13.30 16.51
N VAL A 233 -0.06 -14.06 16.04
CA VAL A 233 -1.44 -13.60 15.85
C VAL A 233 -2.08 -13.07 17.14
N ALA A 234 -1.79 -13.66 18.30
CA ALA A 234 -2.30 -13.18 19.59
C ALA A 234 -1.80 -11.77 19.91
N ASN A 235 -0.53 -11.49 19.60
CA ASN A 235 0.07 -10.18 19.80
C ASN A 235 -0.52 -9.14 18.83
N VAL A 236 -0.75 -9.53 17.58
CA VAL A 236 -1.41 -8.67 16.58
C VAL A 236 -2.84 -8.34 17.01
N LYS A 237 -3.64 -9.34 17.42
CA LYS A 237 -5.01 -9.13 17.92
C LYS A 237 -5.03 -8.19 19.13
N SER A 238 -4.16 -8.42 20.11
CA SER A 238 -4.07 -7.56 21.30
C SER A 238 -3.72 -6.11 20.94
N ALA A 239 -2.78 -5.91 20.01
CA ALA A 239 -2.40 -4.58 19.54
C ALA A 239 -3.58 -3.86 18.84
N LEU A 240 -4.27 -4.55 17.93
CA LEU A 240 -5.44 -4.01 17.23
C LEU A 240 -6.58 -3.66 18.19
N THR A 241 -6.89 -4.55 19.15
CA THR A 241 -7.92 -4.30 20.17
C THR A 241 -7.58 -3.05 20.99
N LYS A 242 -6.33 -2.89 21.42
CA LYS A 242 -5.90 -1.72 22.20
C LYS A 242 -6.00 -0.41 21.40
N GLU A 243 -5.57 -0.40 20.14
CA GLU A 243 -5.70 0.79 19.28
C GLU A 243 -7.18 1.16 19.06
N PHE A 244 -8.05 0.18 18.82
CA PHE A 244 -9.49 0.42 18.61
C PHE A 244 -10.16 1.07 19.83
N HIS A 245 -9.87 0.57 21.03
CA HIS A 245 -10.41 1.15 22.27
C HIS A 245 -9.89 2.56 22.53
N SER A 246 -8.61 2.81 22.23
CA SER A 246 -7.99 4.13 22.38
C SER A 246 -8.64 5.16 21.44
N ASN A 247 -8.89 4.78 20.18
CA ASN A 247 -9.54 5.66 19.20
C ASN A 247 -11.02 5.92 19.53
N ASN A 248 -11.74 4.91 20.02
CA ASN A 248 -13.13 5.10 20.44
C ASN A 248 -13.27 6.01 21.67
N ALA A 249 -12.34 5.93 22.62
CA ALA A 249 -12.32 6.83 23.77
C ALA A 249 -12.08 8.29 23.33
N VAL A 250 -11.19 8.52 22.36
CA VAL A 250 -10.94 9.85 21.79
C VAL A 250 -12.15 10.35 20.99
N ALA A 251 -12.76 9.50 20.15
CA ALA A 251 -13.96 9.86 19.39
C ALA A 251 -15.15 10.19 20.31
N ALA A 252 -15.34 9.43 21.39
CA ALA A 252 -16.40 9.67 22.38
C ALA A 252 -16.15 10.95 23.21
N ALA A 253 -14.89 11.34 23.43
CA ALA A 253 -14.54 12.61 24.07
C ALA A 253 -14.79 13.81 23.13
N VAL A 254 -14.44 13.68 21.84
CA VAL A 254 -14.67 14.71 20.82
C VAL A 254 -16.16 14.97 20.60
N TYR A 255 -17.01 13.93 20.65
CA TYR A 255 -18.46 14.08 20.47
C TYR A 255 -19.18 14.66 21.70
N LYS A 256 -18.50 14.81 22.84
CA LYS A 256 -19.07 15.32 24.10
C LYS A 256 -18.72 16.78 24.42
N SER A 257 -17.94 17.47 23.58
CA SER A 257 -17.52 18.84 23.86
C SER A 257 -17.51 19.73 22.62
N ASP A 258 -18.53 20.58 22.50
CA ASP A 258 -18.55 21.80 21.68
C ASP A 258 -17.73 22.94 22.33
N VAL A 259 -16.53 22.62 22.85
CA VAL A 259 -15.66 23.60 23.51
C VAL A 259 -14.22 23.38 23.07
N THR A 260 -13.61 24.48 22.64
CA THR A 260 -12.21 24.68 22.25
C THR A 260 -11.25 23.88 23.14
N ILE A 261 -10.60 22.85 22.58
CA ILE A 261 -9.63 22.04 23.32
C ILE A 261 -8.26 22.72 23.25
N GLU A 262 -7.93 23.48 24.29
CA GLU A 262 -6.53 23.72 24.65
C GLU A 262 -5.86 22.39 25.04
N SER A 263 -4.67 22.15 24.47
CA SER A 263 -3.89 20.93 24.66
C SER A 263 -3.46 20.76 26.13
N LYS A 264 -4.12 19.85 26.86
CA LYS A 264 -3.60 19.35 28.13
C LYS A 264 -2.41 18.42 27.87
N LYS A 265 -1.26 18.82 28.41
CA LYS A 265 -0.01 18.05 28.56
C LYS A 265 -0.31 16.62 29.05
N GLY A 266 -0.26 15.66 28.12
CA GLY A 266 -0.38 14.23 28.40
C GLY A 266 1.00 13.62 28.65
N ASN A 267 1.11 12.93 29.78
CA ASN A 267 2.31 12.29 30.31
C ASN A 267 2.96 11.32 29.29
N THR A 268 4.26 11.49 29.06
CA THR A 268 5.10 10.63 28.22
C THR A 268 5.35 9.29 28.90
N THR A 269 4.43 8.34 28.79
CA THR A 269 4.74 6.93 29.03
C THR A 269 5.30 6.34 27.74
N ASN A 270 6.59 5.98 27.76
CA ASN A 270 7.33 5.33 26.67
C ASN A 270 6.50 4.22 26.01
N ASN A 271 6.09 4.45 24.76
CA ASN A 271 5.23 3.56 24.00
C ASN A 271 6.07 2.47 23.29
N SER A 272 6.69 1.57 24.05
CA SER A 272 7.49 0.44 23.54
C SER A 272 6.68 -0.63 22.80
N ASN A 273 5.34 -0.49 22.74
CA ASN A 273 4.41 -1.50 22.25
C ASN A 273 3.92 -1.28 20.81
N ASN A 274 4.16 -0.11 20.20
CA ASN A 274 3.77 0.17 18.80
C ASN A 274 4.61 -0.60 17.77
N SER A 275 5.74 -1.20 18.17
CA SER A 275 6.68 -1.94 17.30
C SER A 275 6.09 -3.17 16.59
N ILE A 276 4.91 -3.63 17.01
CA ILE A 276 4.27 -4.84 16.47
C ILE A 276 3.53 -4.56 15.16
N LEU A 277 2.94 -3.39 14.99
CA LEU A 277 2.22 -3.02 13.76
C LEU A 277 2.90 -1.90 12.99
N GLU A 278 3.79 -1.15 13.63
CA GLU A 278 4.48 -0.03 13.00
C GLU A 278 5.90 -0.39 12.61
N LEU A 279 6.30 0.04 11.41
CA LEU A 279 7.67 -0.06 10.89
C LEU A 279 8.13 1.33 10.45
N PRO A 280 8.93 2.03 11.29
CA PRO A 280 9.47 3.33 10.91
C PRO A 280 10.35 3.20 9.66
N VAL A 281 10.07 4.02 8.63
CA VAL A 281 10.79 3.98 7.36
C VAL A 281 12.29 4.29 7.53
N THR A 282 12.64 5.06 8.55
CA THR A 282 14.04 5.34 8.93
C THR A 282 14.86 4.07 9.16
N THR A 283 14.23 3.00 9.65
CA THR A 283 14.89 1.69 9.87
C THR A 283 15.21 0.94 8.57
N LEU A 284 14.69 1.41 7.43
CA LEU A 284 14.89 0.81 6.11
C LEU A 284 15.84 1.63 5.22
N LEU A 285 16.30 2.81 5.66
CA LEU A 285 17.15 3.70 4.84
C LEU A 285 18.52 3.13 4.48
N HIS A 286 18.94 2.06 5.15
CA HIS A 286 20.19 1.34 4.88
C HIS A 286 19.96 0.00 4.16
N LYS A 287 18.71 -0.32 3.79
CA LYS A 287 18.34 -1.59 3.17
C LYS A 287 17.79 -1.35 1.78
N ASP A 288 18.31 -2.10 0.81
CA ASP A 288 17.72 -2.14 -0.51
C ASP A 288 16.35 -2.82 -0.42
N CYS A 289 15.31 -2.08 -0.81
CA CYS A 289 13.92 -2.47 -0.63
C CYS A 289 13.21 -2.57 -1.98
N GLN A 290 12.26 -3.49 -2.06
CA GLN A 290 11.38 -3.66 -3.20
C GLN A 290 9.93 -3.65 -2.73
N ILE A 291 9.10 -2.80 -3.34
CA ILE A 291 7.65 -2.85 -3.17
C ILE A 291 7.05 -3.55 -4.38
N LEU A 292 6.20 -4.56 -4.16
CA LEU A 292 5.30 -5.05 -5.19
C LEU A 292 3.93 -4.41 -4.99
N LEU A 293 3.47 -3.70 -6.02
CA LEU A 293 2.18 -3.03 -6.11
C LEU A 293 1.30 -3.77 -7.11
N THR A 294 0.03 -3.94 -6.78
CA THR A 294 -0.99 -4.47 -7.69
C THR A 294 -2.16 -3.49 -7.79
N THR A 295 -2.79 -3.45 -8.97
CA THR A 295 -4.05 -2.74 -9.22
C THR A 295 -5.26 -3.66 -9.06
N GLY A 296 -5.03 -4.96 -8.82
CA GLY A 296 -6.06 -5.99 -8.81
C GLY A 296 -6.72 -6.26 -10.16
N ARG A 297 -6.27 -5.59 -11.23
CA ARG A 297 -6.78 -5.79 -12.59
C ARG A 297 -6.36 -7.16 -13.10
N THR A 298 -7.27 -7.79 -13.84
CA THR A 298 -6.95 -8.95 -14.65
C THR A 298 -6.27 -8.51 -15.94
N ILE A 299 -5.12 -9.08 -16.28
CA ILE A 299 -4.47 -8.90 -17.58
C ILE A 299 -4.89 -10.01 -18.55
N ASP A 300 -4.81 -9.74 -19.86
CA ASP A 300 -5.08 -10.78 -20.86
C ASP A 300 -3.95 -11.84 -20.94
N GLU A 301 -4.20 -12.95 -21.64
CA GLU A 301 -3.19 -14.00 -21.79
C GLU A 301 -1.97 -13.51 -22.58
N ALA A 302 -2.16 -12.66 -23.58
CA ALA A 302 -1.08 -12.11 -24.39
C ALA A 302 -0.14 -11.21 -23.57
N GLU A 303 -0.69 -10.36 -22.70
CA GLU A 303 0.04 -9.55 -21.72
C GLU A 303 0.77 -10.44 -20.71
N SER A 304 0.11 -11.48 -20.18
CA SER A 304 0.78 -12.45 -19.30
C SER A 304 1.99 -13.09 -19.97
N LYS A 305 1.86 -13.50 -21.24
CA LYS A 305 2.96 -14.10 -22.02
C LYS A 305 4.09 -13.11 -22.35
N ARG A 306 3.80 -11.80 -22.36
CA ARG A 306 4.84 -10.75 -22.44
C ARG A 306 5.56 -10.51 -21.10
N ARG A 307 5.03 -11.02 -19.98
CA ARG A 307 5.58 -10.91 -18.62
C ARG A 307 6.27 -12.19 -18.13
N THR A 308 6.95 -12.90 -19.01
CA THR A 308 7.70 -14.12 -18.65
C THR A 308 9.05 -13.80 -18.00
N VAL A 309 9.62 -12.62 -18.24
CA VAL A 309 10.90 -12.19 -17.67
C VAL A 309 10.74 -10.86 -16.95
N CYS A 310 11.16 -10.80 -15.69
CA CYS A 310 11.13 -9.58 -14.91
C CYS A 310 12.26 -8.64 -15.36
N SER A 311 11.90 -7.63 -16.16
CA SER A 311 12.82 -6.63 -16.69
C SER A 311 12.31 -5.21 -16.45
N ASN A 312 13.18 -4.22 -16.69
CA ASN A 312 12.83 -2.82 -16.51
C ASN A 312 11.64 -2.43 -17.39
N LYS A 313 10.64 -1.74 -16.82
CA LYS A 313 9.36 -1.36 -17.43
C LYS A 313 8.46 -2.51 -17.85
N VAL A 314 8.79 -3.76 -17.49
CA VAL A 314 7.90 -4.92 -17.65
C VAL A 314 7.52 -5.48 -16.29
N GLY A 315 8.53 -5.85 -15.49
CA GLY A 315 8.34 -6.37 -14.14
C GLY A 315 8.77 -5.42 -13.04
N PHE A 316 9.63 -4.44 -13.33
CA PHE A 316 10.04 -3.46 -12.33
C PHE A 316 10.28 -2.05 -12.86
N LEU A 317 10.22 -1.07 -11.94
CA LEU A 317 10.74 0.29 -12.07
C LEU A 317 11.79 0.55 -10.98
N ASN A 318 12.77 1.41 -11.27
CA ASN A 318 13.71 1.91 -10.26
C ASN A 318 13.20 3.25 -9.73
N ALA A 319 13.12 3.39 -8.41
CA ALA A 319 12.97 4.68 -7.77
C ALA A 319 14.32 5.42 -7.86
N VAL A 320 14.32 6.54 -8.58
CA VAL A 320 15.53 7.36 -8.78
C VAL A 320 15.22 8.76 -8.27
N ALA A 321 15.94 9.21 -7.25
CA ALA A 321 15.84 10.58 -6.78
C ALA A 321 16.43 11.52 -7.84
N THR A 322 15.78 12.67 -8.07
CA THR A 322 16.37 13.75 -8.85
C THR A 322 17.58 14.31 -8.11
N ALA A 323 18.69 14.46 -8.83
CA ALA A 323 19.91 15.10 -8.32
C ALA A 323 19.70 16.58 -8.04
#